data_AF-A0A969C7L2-F1
#
_entry.id   AF-A0A969C7L2-F1
#
_cell.length_a   1.000
_cell.length_b   1.000
_cell.length_c   1.000
_cell.angle_alpha   90.00
_cell.angle_beta   90.00
_cell.angle_gamma   90.00
#
_symmetry.space_group_name_H-M   'P 1'
#
loop_
_entity.id
_entity.type
_entity.pdbx_description
1 polymer ?
#
loop_
_entity_poly.entity_id
_entity_poly.type
_entity_poly.pdbx_seq_one_letter_code
_entity_poly.pdbx_strand_id
1 'polypeptide(L)'
;MTNRVPATVRLQSVKQDEETGALILAGNAESYEDVNDFILTLGGSQFFKKGEIALQDATLADDPTKVEVKSSGNANAPQVEVEPAKVVSYTINTPFSEWTYQGEAGESTLTNLSSLGADGLVTRIEELKTQGVID
;
A
#
# COMPACT_ATOMS: atom_id res chain seq x y z
N MET A 1 -2.78 2.10 19.96
CA MET A 1 -3.05 1.42 18.67
C MET A 1 -1.89 1.77 17.77
N THR A 2 -1.15 0.77 17.28
CA THR A 2 0.08 0.99 16.51
C THR A 2 -0.30 1.32 15.07
N ASN A 3 0.07 2.51 14.58
CA ASN A 3 -0.21 2.98 13.23
C ASN A 3 0.75 2.32 12.23
N ARG A 4 0.57 1.01 12.02
CA ARG A 4 1.38 0.19 11.12
C ARG A 4 0.53 -0.31 9.97
N VAL A 5 1.06 -0.22 8.76
CA VAL A 5 0.52 -0.95 7.61
C VAL A 5 0.55 -2.44 7.96
N PRO A 6 -0.56 -3.18 7.77
CA PRO A 6 -0.59 -4.62 7.97
C PRO A 6 0.55 -5.29 7.19
N ALA A 7 1.18 -6.32 7.76
CA ALA A 7 2.27 -7.04 7.09
C ALA A 7 1.83 -7.70 5.76
N THR A 8 0.52 -7.86 5.58
CA THR A 8 -0.17 -8.40 4.41
C THR A 8 -0.31 -7.40 3.26
N VAL A 9 0.02 -6.11 3.48
CA VAL A 9 -0.08 -5.05 2.48
C VAL A 9 1.31 -4.57 2.07
N ARG A 10 1.59 -4.63 0.77
CA ARG A 10 2.88 -4.28 0.17
C ARG A 10 2.70 -3.12 -0.78
N LEU A 11 3.19 -1.94 -0.39
CA LEU A 11 3.33 -0.82 -1.32
C LEU A 11 4.43 -1.11 -2.34
N GLN A 12 4.10 -0.85 -3.60
CA GLN A 12 5.02 -0.97 -4.73
C GLN A 12 5.36 0.39 -5.32
N SER A 13 4.41 1.32 -5.35
CA SER A 13 4.64 2.66 -5.86
C SER A 13 3.84 3.67 -5.06
N VAL A 14 4.46 4.84 -4.85
CA VAL A 14 3.81 6.03 -4.32
C VAL A 14 4.11 7.15 -5.30
N LYS A 15 3.10 7.82 -5.81
CA LYS A 15 3.26 8.96 -6.72
C LYS A 15 2.52 10.14 -6.15
N GLN A 16 3.10 11.32 -6.28
CA GLN A 16 2.37 12.55 -6.01
C GLN A 16 1.73 13.04 -7.31
N ASP A 17 0.44 13.31 -7.26
CA ASP A 17 -0.26 14.01 -8.31
C ASP A 17 0.14 15.48 -8.25
N GLU A 18 0.79 16.00 -9.30
CA GLU A 18 1.38 17.34 -9.31
C GLU A 18 0.33 18.46 -9.33
N GLU A 19 -0.89 18.17 -9.81
CA GLU A 19 -1.97 19.16 -9.92
C GLU A 19 -2.77 19.28 -8.63
N THR A 20 -3.09 18.15 -8.01
CA THR A 20 -3.92 18.08 -6.79
C THR A 20 -3.10 17.97 -5.51
N GLY A 21 -1.82 17.64 -5.63
CA GLY A 21 -0.94 17.34 -4.51
C GLY A 21 -1.23 16.00 -3.84
N ALA A 22 -2.23 15.22 -4.28
CA ALA A 22 -2.63 13.97 -3.65
C ALA A 22 -1.57 12.86 -3.81
N LEU A 23 -1.56 11.88 -2.90
CA LEU A 23 -0.74 10.68 -3.07
C LEU A 23 -1.54 9.55 -3.71
N ILE A 24 -1.00 9.00 -4.78
CA ILE A 24 -1.46 7.78 -5.43
C ILE A 24 -0.60 6.63 -4.89
N LEU A 25 -1.25 5.70 -4.17
CA LEU A 25 -0.62 4.54 -3.55
C LEU A 25 -0.99 3.29 -4.35
N ALA A 26 -0.01 2.60 -4.91
CA ALA A 26 -0.21 1.34 -5.62
C ALA A 26 0.57 0.20 -4.97
N GLY A 27 -0.01 -0.98 -4.94
CA GLY A 27 0.59 -2.13 -4.28
C GLY A 27 -0.19 -3.42 -4.41
N ASN A 28 0.21 -4.42 -3.63
CA ASN A 28 -0.45 -5.72 -3.54
C ASN A 28 -0.82 -6.02 -2.09
N ALA A 29 -1.95 -6.70 -1.89
CA ALA A 29 -2.39 -7.21 -0.60
C ALA A 29 -2.74 -8.71 -0.68
N GLU A 30 -2.70 -9.44 0.42
CA GLU A 30 -3.09 -10.87 0.42
C GLU A 30 -4.59 -11.08 0.17
N SER A 31 -5.44 -10.10 0.51
CA SER A 31 -6.89 -10.16 0.29
C SER A 31 -7.54 -8.80 0.09
N TYR A 32 -8.81 -8.79 -0.35
CA TYR A 32 -9.61 -7.56 -0.42
C TYR A 32 -9.93 -6.99 0.97
N GLU A 33 -9.97 -7.83 2.01
CA GLU A 33 -10.14 -7.41 3.40
C GLU A 33 -8.93 -6.59 3.85
N ASP A 34 -7.72 -7.04 3.53
CA ASP A 34 -6.49 -6.28 3.81
C ASP A 34 -6.46 -4.92 3.09
N VAL A 35 -6.97 -4.84 1.86
CA VAL A 35 -7.12 -3.55 1.14
C VAL A 35 -8.11 -2.64 1.88
N ASN A 36 -9.24 -3.18 2.33
CA ASN A 36 -10.23 -2.42 3.07
C ASN A 36 -9.67 -1.90 4.41
N ASP A 37 -8.98 -2.76 5.17
CA ASP A 37 -8.33 -2.40 6.43
C ASP A 37 -7.24 -1.34 6.22
N PHE A 38 -6.52 -1.41 5.10
CA PHE A 38 -5.57 -0.37 4.73
C PHE A 38 -6.24 0.97 4.45
N ILE A 39 -7.35 0.98 3.70
CA ILE A 39 -8.14 2.21 3.46
C ILE A 39 -8.66 2.79 4.77
N LEU A 40 -9.17 1.96 5.68
CA LEU A 40 -9.63 2.39 7.00
C LEU A 40 -8.49 2.99 7.84
N THR A 41 -7.30 2.39 7.77
CA THR A 41 -6.09 2.91 8.42
C THR A 41 -5.72 4.29 7.86
N LEU A 42 -5.73 4.45 6.53
CA LEU A 42 -5.49 5.73 5.87
C LEU A 42 -6.57 6.76 6.24
N GLY A 43 -7.84 6.36 6.36
CA GLY A 43 -8.94 7.22 6.80
C GLY A 43 -8.92 7.56 8.28
N GLY A 44 -8.25 6.76 9.11
CA GLY A 44 -7.99 7.07 10.51
C GLY A 44 -6.94 8.19 10.69
N SER A 45 -6.07 8.34 9.69
CA SER A 45 -4.97 9.29 9.66
C SER A 45 -5.42 10.76 9.75
N GLN A 46 -4.55 11.60 10.33
CA GLN A 46 -4.68 13.06 10.30
C GLN A 46 -4.08 13.68 9.03
N PHE A 47 -3.30 12.92 8.25
CA PHE A 47 -2.62 13.44 7.06
C PHE A 47 -3.54 13.58 5.86
N PHE A 48 -4.47 12.64 5.70
CA PHE A 48 -5.33 12.54 4.53
C PHE A 48 -6.72 13.08 4.84
N LYS A 49 -7.39 13.64 3.81
CA LYS A 49 -8.79 14.06 3.95
C LYS A 49 -9.67 12.83 4.13
N LYS A 50 -10.19 12.69 5.35
CA LYS A 50 -11.17 11.65 5.69
C LYS A 50 -12.39 11.81 4.79
N GLY A 51 -12.82 10.71 4.18
CA GLY A 51 -13.97 10.69 3.26
C GLY A 51 -13.63 11.02 1.81
N GLU A 52 -12.41 11.46 1.50
CA GLU A 52 -11.95 11.70 0.12
C GLU A 52 -10.90 10.67 -0.36
N ILE A 53 -10.56 9.71 0.50
CA ILE A 53 -9.74 8.56 0.11
C ILE A 53 -10.57 7.66 -0.80
N ALA A 54 -10.05 7.37 -1.99
CA ALA A 54 -10.76 6.61 -3.01
C ALA A 54 -9.92 5.41 -3.47
N LEU A 55 -10.52 4.22 -3.43
CA LEU A 55 -9.98 3.04 -4.11
C LEU A 55 -10.29 3.17 -5.60
N GLN A 56 -9.25 3.32 -6.41
CA GLN A 56 -9.39 3.50 -7.86
C GLN A 56 -9.49 2.17 -8.60
N ASP A 57 -8.71 1.17 -8.15
CA ASP A 57 -8.75 -0.17 -8.71
C ASP A 57 -8.36 -1.21 -7.66
N ALA A 58 -8.95 -2.41 -7.75
CA ALA A 58 -8.58 -3.57 -6.96
C ALA A 58 -8.91 -4.87 -7.71
N THR A 59 -7.89 -5.62 -8.12
CA THR A 59 -8.04 -6.81 -8.96
C THR A 59 -7.21 -7.97 -8.45
N LEU A 60 -7.73 -9.19 -8.60
CA LEU A 60 -7.00 -10.41 -8.26
C LEU A 60 -5.95 -10.69 -9.35
N ALA A 61 -4.70 -10.82 -8.94
CA ALA A 61 -3.55 -11.07 -9.79
C ALA A 61 -2.69 -12.21 -9.23
N ASP A 62 -1.84 -12.78 -10.09
CA ASP A 62 -0.80 -13.70 -9.66
C ASP A 62 0.33 -12.94 -8.96
N ASP A 63 0.76 -13.41 -7.79
CA ASP A 63 1.94 -12.91 -7.11
C ASP A 63 3.19 -13.46 -7.80
N PRO A 64 4.01 -12.62 -8.47
CA PRO A 64 5.23 -13.09 -9.11
C PRO A 64 6.30 -13.52 -8.10
N THR A 65 6.10 -13.29 -6.80
CA THR A 65 7.07 -13.57 -5.73
C THR A 65 6.72 -14.78 -4.86
N LYS A 66 5.51 -15.34 -5.00
CA LYS A 66 5.01 -16.39 -4.09
C LYS A 66 4.27 -17.47 -4.89
N VAL A 67 4.55 -18.73 -4.56
CA VAL A 67 3.87 -19.90 -5.14
C VAL A 67 3.18 -20.70 -4.03
N GLU A 68 2.01 -21.23 -4.34
CA GLU A 68 1.25 -22.12 -3.48
C GLU A 68 1.36 -23.56 -3.96
N VAL A 69 1.56 -24.47 -3.01
CA VAL A 69 1.62 -25.90 -3.27
C VAL A 69 0.26 -26.50 -2.97
N LYS A 70 -0.46 -26.94 -4.00
CA LYS A 70 -1.68 -27.72 -3.84
C LYS A 70 -1.33 -29.20 -3.77
N SER A 71 -1.51 -29.80 -2.60
CA SER A 71 -1.36 -31.25 -2.45
C SER A 71 -2.71 -31.91 -2.76
N SER A 72 -2.80 -32.58 -3.91
CA SER A 72 -3.96 -33.42 -4.22
C SER A 72 -3.82 -34.73 -3.45
N GLY A 73 -4.65 -34.92 -2.43
CA GLY A 73 -4.65 -36.10 -1.58
C GLY A 73 -5.16 -37.33 -2.33
N ASN A 74 -4.29 -38.00 -3.08
CA ASN A 74 -4.51 -39.36 -3.54
C ASN A 74 -3.36 -40.27 -3.13
N ALA A 75 -3.70 -41.41 -2.54
CA ALA A 75 -2.78 -42.34 -1.86
C ALA A 75 -1.80 -43.09 -2.79
N ASN A 76 -1.79 -42.79 -4.09
CA ASN A 76 -0.90 -43.39 -5.08
C ASN A 76 -0.25 -42.27 -5.90
N ALA A 77 0.94 -41.85 -5.45
CA ALA A 77 1.75 -40.74 -5.97
C ALA A 77 1.18 -39.32 -5.72
N PRO A 78 1.79 -38.51 -4.84
CA PRO A 78 1.41 -37.11 -4.69
C PRO A 78 1.77 -36.35 -5.97
N GLN A 79 0.77 -35.97 -6.75
CA GLN A 79 0.94 -35.01 -7.81
C GLN A 79 0.97 -33.62 -7.14
N VAL A 80 2.17 -33.05 -7.04
CA VAL A 80 2.38 -31.72 -6.46
C VAL A 80 2.17 -30.70 -7.57
N GLU A 81 1.06 -29.96 -7.50
CA GLU A 81 0.77 -28.88 -8.43
C GLU A 81 1.15 -27.55 -7.78
N VAL A 82 2.07 -26.81 -8.43
CA VAL A 82 2.59 -25.53 -7.95
C VAL A 82 1.96 -24.45 -8.81
N GLU A 83 1.15 -23.60 -8.20
CA GLU A 83 0.51 -22.46 -8.85
C GLU A 83 1.01 -21.15 -8.21
N PRO A 84 1.06 -20.03 -8.94
CA PRO A 84 1.31 -18.74 -8.33
C PRO A 84 0.26 -18.44 -7.25
N ALA A 85 0.70 -17.89 -6.12
CA ALA A 85 -0.22 -17.41 -5.10
C ALA A 85 -1.05 -16.26 -5.68
N LYS A 86 -2.31 -16.12 -5.27
CA LYS A 86 -3.14 -14.98 -5.67
C LYS A 86 -2.97 -13.83 -4.68
N VAL A 87 -2.88 -12.62 -5.19
CA VAL A 87 -2.86 -11.36 -4.43
C VAL A 87 -3.84 -10.38 -5.04
N VAL A 88 -4.24 -9.37 -4.28
CA VAL A 88 -5.04 -8.25 -4.76
C VAL A 88 -4.14 -7.08 -5.09
N SER A 89 -3.97 -6.77 -6.37
CA SER A 89 -3.33 -5.53 -6.81
C SER A 89 -4.29 -4.37 -6.64
N TYR A 90 -3.85 -3.28 -6.01
CA TYR A 90 -4.68 -2.13 -5.70
C TYR A 90 -4.03 -0.80 -6.10
N THR A 91 -4.87 0.19 -6.37
CA THR A 91 -4.49 1.60 -6.50
C THR A 91 -5.44 2.48 -5.69
N ILE A 92 -4.91 3.32 -4.81
CA ILE A 92 -5.67 4.19 -3.91
C ILE A 92 -5.23 5.65 -4.13
N ASN A 93 -6.18 6.54 -4.29
CA ASN A 93 -5.94 7.98 -4.27
C ASN A 93 -6.18 8.53 -2.85
N THR A 94 -5.22 9.28 -2.32
CA THR A 94 -5.22 9.82 -0.96
C THR A 94 -4.93 11.33 -0.97
N PRO A 95 -5.96 12.19 -1.07
CA PRO A 95 -5.78 13.63 -0.98
C PRO A 95 -5.36 14.05 0.44
N PHE A 96 -4.50 15.07 0.54
CA PHE A 96 -4.03 15.61 1.82
C PHE A 96 -5.05 16.53 2.48
N SER A 97 -5.06 16.52 3.82
CA SER A 97 -5.81 17.49 4.61
C SER A 97 -5.25 18.91 4.43
N GLU A 98 -6.12 19.92 4.46
CA GLU A 98 -5.76 21.34 4.27
C GLU A 98 -4.76 21.85 5.30
N TRP A 99 -4.71 21.23 6.49
CA TRP A 99 -3.74 21.53 7.54
C TRP A 99 -2.32 21.03 7.19
N THR A 100 -2.22 19.94 6.44
CA THR A 100 -0.94 19.32 6.04
C THR A 100 -0.40 19.91 4.73
N TYR A 101 -1.28 20.49 3.89
CA TYR A 101 -0.92 21.05 2.59
C TYR A 101 -0.32 22.47 2.66
N GLN A 102 -0.31 23.14 3.82
CA GLN A 102 0.34 24.45 3.98
C GLN A 102 1.86 24.30 4.13
N GLY A 103 2.53 24.05 3.02
CA GLY A 103 3.98 24.00 2.89
C GLY A 103 4.44 24.70 1.62
N GLU A 104 4.25 26.02 1.54
CA GLU A 104 5.16 26.84 0.74
C GLU A 104 6.53 26.79 1.43
N ALA A 105 7.53 26.24 0.73
CA ALA A 105 8.95 26.14 1.10
C ALA A 105 9.36 25.07 2.14
N GLY A 106 9.84 23.92 1.64
CA GLY A 106 11.15 23.41 2.06
C GLY A 106 11.23 22.10 2.86
N GLU A 107 10.15 21.64 3.49
CA GLU A 107 10.15 20.34 4.18
C GLU A 107 9.38 19.30 3.36
N SER A 108 10.07 18.23 2.94
CA SER A 108 9.45 17.18 2.15
C SER A 108 8.26 16.59 2.91
N THR A 109 7.15 16.35 2.22
CA THR A 109 5.94 15.69 2.73
C THR A 109 6.24 14.41 3.54
N LEU A 110 7.35 13.74 3.20
CA LEU A 110 7.91 12.57 3.89
C LEU A 110 8.44 12.88 5.30
N THR A 111 9.08 14.03 5.48
CA THR A 111 9.58 14.52 6.78
C THR A 111 8.42 14.82 7.73
N ASN A 112 7.27 15.28 7.21
CA ASN A 112 6.07 15.48 8.01
C ASN A 112 5.34 14.18 8.36
N LEU A 113 5.35 13.18 7.47
CA LEU A 113 4.84 11.84 7.77
C LEU A 113 5.68 11.13 8.85
N SER A 114 7.00 11.36 8.87
CA SER A 114 7.94 10.73 9.82
C SER A 114 7.87 11.34 11.22
N SER A 115 7.76 12.67 11.31
CA SER A 115 7.68 13.40 12.58
C SER A 115 6.40 13.11 13.39
N LEU A 116 5.34 12.59 12.74
CA LEU A 116 3.99 12.48 13.31
C LEU A 116 3.46 11.03 13.38
N GLY A 117 4.33 10.02 13.30
CA GLY A 117 4.01 8.62 13.65
C GLY A 117 3.45 7.76 12.53
N ALA A 118 3.80 8.05 11.27
CA ALA A 118 3.57 7.16 10.12
C ALA A 118 4.82 6.36 9.74
N ASP A 119 5.64 5.97 10.72
CA ASP A 119 6.94 5.33 10.51
C ASP A 119 6.89 4.17 9.51
N GLY A 120 5.86 3.33 9.55
CA GLY A 120 5.73 2.19 8.63
C GLY A 120 5.52 2.59 7.16
N LEU A 121 4.76 3.66 6.91
CA LEU A 121 4.54 4.18 5.55
C LEU A 121 5.76 4.96 5.07
N VAL A 122 6.34 5.77 5.94
CA VAL A 122 7.54 6.55 5.65
C VAL A 122 8.71 5.64 5.35
N THR A 123 9.01 4.68 6.22
CA THR A 123 10.09 3.71 5.98
C THR A 123 9.90 3.02 4.65
N ARG A 124 8.65 2.64 4.30
CA ARG A 124 8.38 2.02 3.00
C ARG A 124 8.59 2.97 1.83
N ILE A 125 8.21 4.24 1.94
CA ILE A 125 8.44 5.24 0.89
C ILE A 125 9.93 5.56 0.74
N GLU A 126 10.66 5.72 1.85
CA GLU A 126 12.12 5.92 1.86
C GLU A 126 12.87 4.72 1.28
N GLU A 127 12.42 3.48 1.58
CA GLU A 127 12.91 2.26 0.94
C GLU A 127 12.69 2.29 -0.58
N LEU A 128 11.50 2.68 -1.03
CA LEU A 128 11.18 2.78 -2.46
C LEU A 128 11.99 3.88 -3.16
N LYS A 129 12.25 5.01 -2.50
CA LYS A 129 13.14 6.07 -3.00
C LYS A 129 14.59 5.59 -3.12
N THR A 130 15.08 4.88 -2.10
CA THR A 130 16.40 4.25 -2.11
C THR A 130 16.53 3.20 -3.22
N GLN A 131 15.43 2.52 -3.55
CA GLN A 131 15.35 1.55 -4.64
C GLN A 131 15.17 2.20 -6.04
N GLY A 132 15.04 3.53 -6.13
CA GLY A 132 14.86 4.26 -7.39
C GLY A 132 13.49 4.05 -8.05
N VAL A 133 12.49 3.60 -7.28
CA VAL A 133 11.11 3.40 -7.76
C VAL A 133 10.32 4.71 -7.78
N ILE A 134 10.81 5.71 -7.03
CA ILE A 134 10.22 7.03 -6.87
C ILE A 134 11.36 8.05 -6.76
N ASP A 135 11.22 9.20 -7.42
CA ASP A 135 12.13 10.36 -7.31
C ASP A 135 11.60 11.41 -6.30
#